data_AF-A0A1Y3RQZ8-F1
#
_entry.id   AF-A0A1Y3RQZ8-F1
#
_cell.length_a   1.000
_cell.length_b   1.000
_cell.length_c   1.000
_cell.angle_alpha   90.00
_cell.angle_beta   90.00
_cell.angle_gamma   90.00
#
_symmetry.space_group_name_H-M   'P 1'
#
loop_
_entity.id
_entity.type
_entity.pdbx_description
1 polymer ?
#
loop_
_entity_poly.entity_id
_entity_poly.type
_entity_poly.pdbx_seq_one_letter_code
_entity_poly.pdbx_strand_id
1 'polypeptide(L)'
;MGHGKGQLSRLFLKPWSIALGQDALDKALRSLLEPWPYLTRYLEDGRLEFSNDCAERSIKPFIMGRKNWRFFHPPTGIPSSALICNIIETAKQNGLDPFRYLVWFLHNTPG
;
A
#
# COMPACT_ATOMS: atom_id res chain seq x y z
N MET A 1 -52.61 -27.12 -6.23
CA MET A 1 -51.92 -26.39 -5.14
C MET A 1 -50.43 -26.38 -5.45
N GLY A 2 -49.96 -25.37 -6.19
CA GLY A 2 -48.60 -25.35 -6.73
C GLY A 2 -48.09 -23.93 -6.86
N HIS A 3 -47.67 -23.33 -5.74
CA HIS A 3 -46.96 -22.05 -5.76
C HIS A 3 -46.06 -22.01 -4.52
N GLY A 4 -44.74 -22.06 -4.71
CA GLY A 4 -43.82 -21.95 -3.57
C GLY A 4 -42.34 -22.25 -3.83
N LYS A 5 -41.92 -22.60 -5.05
CA LYS A 5 -40.50 -22.95 -5.33
C LYS A 5 -39.75 -21.98 -6.28
N GLY A 6 -40.40 -20.92 -6.76
CA GLY A 6 -39.81 -19.97 -7.71
C GLY A 6 -39.31 -18.64 -7.12
N GLN A 7 -39.49 -18.40 -5.81
CA GLN A 7 -39.16 -17.12 -5.16
C GLN A 7 -37.80 -17.14 -4.46
N LEU A 8 -37.34 -18.29 -3.95
CA LEU A 8 -36.09 -18.39 -3.18
C LEU A 8 -34.82 -18.40 -4.05
N SER A 9 -34.91 -18.84 -5.31
CA SER A 9 -33.78 -18.80 -6.26
C SER A 9 -33.45 -17.38 -6.76
N ARG A 10 -34.36 -16.43 -6.59
CA ARG A 10 -34.17 -15.01 -6.96
C ARG A 10 -33.44 -14.18 -5.91
N LEU A 11 -33.44 -14.61 -4.65
CA LEU A 11 -32.80 -13.91 -3.53
C LEU A 11 -31.30 -14.21 -3.39
N PHE A 12 -30.82 -15.34 -3.93
CA PHE A 12 -29.42 -15.76 -3.77
C PHE A 12 -28.49 -15.38 -4.94
N LEU A 13 -29.03 -15.03 -6.12
CA LEU A 13 -28.23 -14.77 -7.33
C LEU A 13 -28.11 -13.28 -7.72
N LYS A 14 -28.62 -12.36 -6.90
CA LYS A 14 -28.44 -10.91 -7.12
C LYS A 14 -28.11 -10.14 -5.84
N PRO A 15 -26.86 -10.24 -5.34
CA PRO A 15 -26.30 -9.09 -4.61
C PRO A 15 -24.96 -8.57 -5.15
N TRP A 16 -24.28 -9.23 -6.09
CA TRP A 16 -22.90 -8.84 -6.45
C TRP A 16 -22.78 -8.09 -7.79
N SER A 17 -23.61 -8.42 -8.77
CA SER A 17 -23.57 -7.74 -10.09
C SER A 17 -24.10 -6.30 -10.07
N ILE A 18 -24.79 -5.88 -9.01
CA ILE A 18 -25.37 -4.53 -8.88
C ILE A 18 -24.59 -3.71 -7.84
N ALA A 19 -23.91 -4.34 -6.87
CA ALA A 19 -23.13 -3.64 -5.86
C ALA A 19 -21.81 -3.07 -6.42
N LEU A 20 -21.20 -3.75 -7.38
CA LEU A 20 -20.16 -3.20 -8.24
C LEU A 20 -20.86 -2.58 -9.45
N GLY A 21 -21.37 -1.35 -9.32
CA GLY A 21 -21.91 -0.62 -10.45
C GLY A 21 -20.94 -0.66 -11.64
N GLN A 22 -21.45 -0.65 -12.88
CA GLN A 22 -20.62 -0.67 -14.09
C GLN A 22 -19.46 0.34 -14.01
N ASP A 23 -19.67 1.47 -13.33
CA ASP A 23 -18.67 2.52 -13.07
C ASP A 23 -17.48 2.06 -12.20
N ALA A 24 -17.66 1.17 -11.22
CA ALA A 24 -16.58 0.70 -10.35
C ALA A 24 -15.66 -0.27 -11.09
N LEU A 25 -16.25 -1.13 -11.93
CA LEU A 25 -15.50 -2.06 -12.78
C LEU A 25 -14.80 -1.29 -13.91
N ASP A 26 -15.47 -0.33 -14.54
CA ASP A 26 -14.87 0.52 -15.57
C ASP A 26 -13.71 1.36 -15.00
N LYS A 27 -13.84 1.89 -13.78
CA LYS A 27 -12.73 2.56 -13.07
C LYS A 27 -11.58 1.61 -12.80
N ALA A 28 -11.84 0.41 -12.28
CA ALA A 28 -10.80 -0.59 -12.02
C ALA A 28 -10.06 -0.98 -13.31
N LEU A 29 -10.77 -1.19 -14.41
CA LEU A 29 -10.18 -1.48 -15.71
C LEU A 29 -9.32 -0.33 -16.23
N ARG A 30 -9.82 0.91 -16.18
CA ARG A 30 -9.03 2.09 -16.59
C ARG A 30 -7.77 2.26 -15.75
N SER A 31 -7.87 2.05 -14.43
CA SER A 31 -6.73 2.08 -13.53
C SER A 31 -5.70 0.98 -13.78
N LEU A 32 -6.09 -0.15 -14.36
CA LEU A 32 -5.16 -1.21 -14.79
C LEU A 32 -4.52 -0.90 -16.15
N LEU A 33 -5.23 -0.19 -17.03
CA LEU A 33 -4.75 0.17 -18.37
C LEU A 33 -3.73 1.32 -18.36
N GLU A 34 -3.87 2.30 -17.46
CA GLU A 34 -2.93 3.43 -17.34
C GLU A 34 -1.47 3.01 -17.09
N PRO A 35 -1.17 2.11 -16.12
CA PRO A 35 0.19 1.66 -15.84
C PRO A 35 0.56 0.34 -16.53
N TRP A 36 -0.18 -0.11 -17.55
CA TRP A 36 0.05 -1.39 -18.23
C TRP A 36 1.52 -1.64 -18.64
N PRO A 37 2.27 -0.64 -19.18
CA PRO A 37 3.67 -0.83 -19.52
C PRO A 37 4.57 -1.15 -18.32
N TYR A 38 4.23 -0.67 -17.11
CA TYR A 38 4.96 -1.00 -15.88
C TYR A 38 4.57 -2.40 -15.39
N LEU A 39 3.30 -2.76 -15.51
CA LEU A 39 2.81 -4.09 -15.14
C LEU A 39 3.39 -5.18 -16.03
N THR A 40 3.76 -4.92 -17.29
CA THR A 40 4.34 -5.93 -18.18
C THR A 40 5.86 -6.07 -18.05
N ARG A 41 6.54 -5.18 -17.32
CA ARG A 41 8.02 -5.19 -17.18
C ARG A 41 8.57 -6.48 -16.55
N TYR A 42 7.81 -7.15 -15.69
CA TYR A 42 8.24 -8.44 -15.12
C TYR A 42 8.38 -9.54 -16.19
N LEU A 43 7.72 -9.40 -17.35
CA LEU A 43 7.87 -10.34 -18.47
C LEU A 43 9.20 -10.12 -19.22
N GLU A 44 9.78 -8.93 -19.12
CA GLU A 44 11.04 -8.56 -19.78
C GLU A 44 12.26 -8.80 -18.87
N ASP A 45 12.09 -8.71 -17.55
CA ASP A 45 13.15 -8.90 -16.56
C ASP A 45 12.73 -9.91 -15.47
N GLY A 46 13.30 -11.12 -15.54
CA GLY A 46 13.06 -12.20 -14.58
C GLY A 46 13.62 -11.96 -13.17
N ARG A 47 14.30 -10.83 -12.92
CA ARG A 47 14.70 -10.39 -11.58
C ARG A 47 13.55 -9.77 -10.80
N LEU A 48 12.47 -9.36 -11.48
CA LEU A 48 11.29 -8.76 -10.86
C LEU A 48 10.31 -9.86 -10.41
N GLU A 49 9.87 -9.78 -9.16
CA GLU A 49 8.80 -10.66 -8.66
C GLU A 49 7.45 -10.28 -9.30
N PHE A 50 6.69 -11.28 -9.77
CA PHE A 50 5.34 -11.07 -10.29
C PHE A 50 4.37 -10.55 -9.23
N SER A 51 4.59 -10.94 -7.97
CA SER A 51 3.79 -10.53 -6.83
C SER A 51 4.31 -9.24 -6.20
N ASN A 52 3.40 -8.33 -5.85
CA ASN A 52 3.71 -7.14 -5.05
C ASN A 52 4.03 -7.44 -3.57
N ASP A 53 4.07 -8.71 -3.17
CA ASP A 53 4.24 -9.15 -1.80
C ASP A 53 5.48 -8.54 -1.11
N CYS A 54 6.60 -8.46 -1.81
CA CYS A 54 7.84 -7.88 -1.28
C CYS A 54 7.67 -6.37 -0.99
N ALA A 55 7.09 -5.63 -1.93
CA ALA A 55 6.82 -4.19 -1.76
C ALA A 55 5.74 -3.92 -0.69
N GLU A 56 4.72 -4.77 -0.59
CA GLU A 56 3.74 -4.67 0.49
C GLU A 56 4.37 -4.96 1.86
N ARG A 57 5.23 -5.98 1.95
CA ARG A 57 5.94 -6.31 3.19
C ARG A 57 6.90 -5.20 3.61
N SER A 58 7.55 -4.53 2.66
CA SER A 58 8.46 -3.42 2.98
C SER A 58 7.71 -2.17 3.47
N ILE A 59 6.51 -1.89 2.95
CA ILE A 59 5.73 -0.70 3.38
C ILE A 59 4.85 -0.94 4.61
N LYS A 60 4.49 -2.19 4.93
CA LYS A 60 3.66 -2.55 6.10
C LYS A 60 4.16 -1.97 7.43
N PRO A 61 5.46 -2.05 7.79
CA PRO A 61 5.99 -1.47 9.03
C PRO A 61 5.77 0.05 9.10
N PHE A 62 5.91 0.75 7.99
CA PHE A 62 5.70 2.19 7.90
C PHE A 62 4.22 2.56 8.10
N ILE A 63 3.30 1.86 7.43
CA ILE A 63 1.86 2.08 7.58
C ILE A 63 1.41 1.83 9.01
N MET A 64 1.95 0.78 9.65
CA MET A 64 1.67 0.45 11.04
C MET A 64 2.24 1.51 12.01
N GLY A 65 3.47 1.98 11.79
CA GLY A 65 4.08 3.08 12.55
C GLY A 65 3.31 4.40 12.41
N ARG A 66 2.84 4.74 11.20
CA ARG A 66 2.03 5.95 10.94
C ARG A 66 0.71 5.96 11.73
N LYS A 67 0.07 4.80 11.92
CA LYS A 67 -1.12 4.70 12.78
C LYS A 67 -0.81 5.05 14.24
N ASN A 68 0.39 4.72 14.72
CA ASN A 68 0.84 4.99 16.08
C ASN A 68 1.34 6.44 16.27
N TRP A 69 1.87 7.06 15.22
CA TRP A 69 2.45 8.42 15.27
C TRP A 69 1.50 9.54 14.80
N ARG A 70 0.19 9.34 14.86
CA ARG A 70 -0.81 10.37 14.46
C ARG A 70 -0.65 11.71 15.20
N PHE A 71 0.03 11.73 16.33
CA PHE A 71 0.30 12.94 17.12
C PHE A 71 1.58 13.70 16.72
N PHE A 72 2.40 13.16 15.81
CA PHE A 72 3.69 13.74 15.42
C PHE A 72 3.55 14.54 14.10
N HIS A 73 2.87 15.68 14.16
CA HIS A 73 2.78 16.63 13.04
C HIS A 73 3.54 17.92 13.38
N PRO A 74 4.66 18.21 12.71
CA PRO A 74 5.31 19.51 12.81
C PRO A 74 4.54 20.56 11.98
N PRO A 75 4.59 21.84 12.39
CA PRO A 75 3.88 22.94 11.71
C PRO A 75 4.42 23.25 10.31
N THR A 76 5.61 22.76 9.95
CA THR A 76 6.38 23.13 8.74
C THR A 76 6.21 22.18 7.55
N GLY A 77 5.26 21.24 7.58
CA GLY A 77 4.73 20.62 6.35
C GLY A 77 5.39 19.32 5.87
N ILE A 78 6.44 18.81 6.50
CA ILE A 78 6.88 17.41 6.33
C ILE A 78 6.75 16.73 7.68
N PRO A 79 6.02 15.60 7.82
CA PRO A 79 5.99 14.87 9.07
C PRO A 79 7.42 14.53 9.49
N SER A 80 7.91 15.04 10.63
CA SER A 80 9.25 14.71 11.14
C SER A 80 9.45 13.18 11.23
N SER A 81 8.35 12.44 11.39
CA SER A 81 8.30 10.98 11.33
C SER A 81 8.72 10.40 9.97
N ALA A 82 8.40 11.03 8.83
CA ALA A 82 8.81 10.57 7.51
C ALA A 82 10.33 10.68 7.32
N LEU A 83 10.93 11.76 7.83
CA LEU A 83 12.37 11.98 7.80
C LEU A 83 13.10 10.95 8.68
N ILE A 84 12.61 10.72 9.90
CA ILE A 84 13.16 9.69 10.81
C ILE A 84 13.03 8.28 10.19
N CYS A 85 11.90 7.96 9.57
CA CYS A 85 11.72 6.68 8.89
C CYS A 85 12.71 6.49 7.74
N ASN A 86 12.93 7.53 6.94
CA ASN A 86 13.87 7.47 5.83
C ASN A 86 15.31 7.21 6.33
N ILE A 87 15.73 7.86 7.42
CA ILE A 87 17.03 7.64 8.06
C ILE A 87 17.16 6.19 8.57
N ILE A 88 16.13 5.69 9.25
CA ILE A 88 16.11 4.31 9.78
C ILE A 88 16.19 3.30 8.64
N GLU A 89 15.42 3.49 7.56
CA GLU A 89 15.45 2.60 6.40
C GLU A 89 16.80 2.67 5.68
N THR A 90 17.38 3.87 5.54
CA THR A 90 18.72 4.04 4.97
C THR A 90 19.77 3.31 5.81
N ALA A 91 19.70 3.38 7.14
CA ALA A 91 20.61 2.65 8.03
C ALA A 91 20.49 1.13 7.84
N LYS A 92 19.25 0.60 7.79
CA LYS A 92 19.00 -0.82 7.57
C LYS A 92 19.53 -1.30 6.22
N GLN A 93 19.29 -0.55 5.14
CA GLN A 93 19.75 -0.89 3.80
C GLN A 93 21.29 -0.93 3.71
N ASN A 94 21.98 -0.12 4.53
CA ASN A 94 23.44 -0.13 4.63
C ASN A 94 23.99 -1.09 5.70
N GLY A 95 23.14 -1.91 6.33
CA GLY A 95 23.57 -2.85 7.38
C GLY A 95 24.06 -2.18 8.67
N LEU A 96 23.72 -0.91 8.90
CA LEU A 96 24.11 -0.14 10.07
C LEU A 96 23.06 -0.27 11.18
N ASP A 97 23.49 -0.16 12.43
CA ASP A 97 22.58 -0.09 13.58
C ASP A 97 21.72 1.18 13.49
N PRO A 98 20.38 1.07 13.33
CA PRO A 98 19.55 2.23 13.07
C PRO A 98 19.52 3.24 14.22
N PHE A 99 19.67 2.78 15.45
CA PHE A 99 19.66 3.65 16.63
C PHE A 99 20.94 4.49 16.70
N ARG A 100 22.12 3.87 16.59
CA ARG A 100 23.40 4.57 16.55
C ARG A 100 23.47 5.55 15.38
N TYR A 101 22.97 5.15 14.21
CA TYR A 101 22.96 6.02 13.03
C TYR A 101 22.04 7.23 13.22
N LEU A 102 20.86 7.04 13.80
CA LEU A 102 19.95 8.15 14.09
C LEU A 102 20.55 9.13 15.11
N VAL A 103 21.17 8.62 16.17
CA VAL A 103 21.86 9.45 17.19
C VAL A 103 23.01 10.21 16.55
N TRP A 104 23.85 9.55 15.76
CA TRP A 104 24.93 10.19 15.02
C TRP A 104 24.39 11.29 14.10
N PHE A 105 23.35 11.01 13.31
CA PHE A 105 22.74 11.97 12.39
C PHE A 105 22.28 13.21 13.16
N LEU A 106 21.49 13.05 14.23
CA LEU A 106 20.98 14.15 15.04
C LEU A 106 22.08 14.98 15.70
N HIS A 107 23.21 14.37 16.08
CA HIS A 107 24.36 15.09 16.64
C HIS A 107 25.19 15.84 15.59
N ASN A 108 25.20 15.37 14.34
CA ASN A 108 26.03 15.93 13.28
C ASN A 108 25.26 16.87 12.33
N THR A 109 23.95 17.04 12.53
CA THR A 109 23.16 18.00 11.75
C THR A 109 23.24 19.37 12.42
N PRO A 110 23.87 20.40 11.80
CA PRO A 110 23.73 21.77 12.29
C PRO A 110 22.27 22.21 12.11
N GLY A 111 21.71 22.87 13.12
CA GLY A 111 20.37 23.43 13.11
C GLY A 111 20.28 24.74 12.34
#